data_AF-A0AAP8MWP2-F1
#
_entry.id   AF-A0AAP8MWP2-F1
#
_cell.length_a   1.000
_cell.length_b   1.000
_cell.length_c   1.000
_cell.angle_alpha   90.00
_cell.angle_beta   90.00
_cell.angle_gamma   90.00
#
_symmetry.space_group_name_H-M   'P 1'
#
loop_
_entity.id
_entity.type
_entity.pdbx_description
1 polymer ?
#
loop_
_entity_poly.entity_id
_entity_poly.type
_entity_poly.pdbx_seq_one_letter_code
_entity_poly.pdbx_strand_id
1 'polypeptide(L)'
;MKLFRLPCQMISSEEIEHASKVFSLSIPTLMKYQRSFEQHVNSDVIRNYLSIVTEPFKDIYTNSNVCGFSPVGQEWEVCFPATSPISVNVSSCGNPYILINLNLFPNLPFNERILSLGHENVHLKQMEEGRLIINGSKVLWEGDDWSERYIEAQKKLVLENHQELYRALPWEVEAYAFEEKLRDLRGLGLKI
;
A
#
# COMPACT_ATOMS: atom_id res chain seq x y z
N MET A 1 -7.84 -13.79 7.68
CA MET A 1 -8.15 -12.55 6.92
C MET A 1 -9.25 -11.75 7.60
N LYS A 2 -9.00 -10.46 7.86
CA LYS A 2 -10.02 -9.52 8.35
C LYS A 2 -10.25 -8.43 7.32
N LEU A 3 -11.44 -8.40 6.71
CA LEU A 3 -11.84 -7.32 5.80
C LEU A 3 -11.98 -6.02 6.59
N PHE A 4 -10.96 -5.18 6.49
CA PHE A 4 -10.81 -3.99 7.31
C PHE A 4 -11.76 -2.89 6.81
N ARG A 5 -12.42 -2.20 7.74
CA ARG A 5 -13.14 -0.96 7.44
C ARG A 5 -12.16 0.17 7.70
N LEU A 6 -11.83 0.93 6.66
CA LEU A 6 -10.95 2.07 6.79
C LEU A 6 -11.66 3.14 7.62
N PRO A 7 -11.13 3.53 8.79
CA PRO A 7 -11.72 4.63 9.56
C PRO A 7 -11.59 5.95 8.80
N CYS A 8 -12.46 6.90 9.13
CA CYS A 8 -12.30 8.28 8.67
C CYS A 8 -10.94 8.82 9.13
N GLN A 9 -10.11 9.26 8.21
CA GLN A 9 -8.78 9.78 8.49
C GLN A 9 -8.88 11.20 9.02
N MET A 10 -8.24 11.41 10.17
CA MET A 10 -7.99 12.72 10.76
C MET A 10 -6.68 13.23 10.18
N ILE A 11 -6.76 14.04 9.12
CA ILE A 11 -5.59 14.60 8.44
C ILE A 11 -5.21 15.90 9.15
N SER A 12 -3.95 16.02 9.55
CA SER A 12 -3.39 17.24 10.12
C SER A 12 -3.24 18.36 9.08
N SER A 13 -3.15 19.61 9.53
CA SER A 13 -2.88 20.75 8.65
C SER A 13 -1.58 20.60 7.88
N GLU A 14 -0.53 20.07 8.52
CA GLU A 14 0.76 19.86 7.88
C GLU A 14 0.69 18.83 6.75
N GLU A 15 0.03 17.69 7.00
CA GLU A 15 -0.15 16.63 5.99
C GLU A 15 -0.95 17.13 4.78
N ILE A 16 -2.06 17.84 5.00
CA ILE A 16 -2.93 18.30 3.89
C ILE A 16 -2.28 19.44 3.10
N GLU A 17 -1.53 20.33 3.75
CA GLU A 17 -0.75 21.38 3.09
C GLU A 17 0.38 20.79 2.25
N HIS A 18 1.07 19.78 2.79
CA HIS A 18 2.10 19.05 2.05
C HIS A 18 1.51 18.36 0.82
N ALA A 19 0.43 17.59 0.99
CA ALA A 19 -0.27 16.93 -0.11
C ALA A 19 -0.75 17.94 -1.17
N SER A 20 -1.26 19.11 -0.76
CA SER A 20 -1.68 20.18 -1.66
C SER A 20 -0.54 20.66 -2.55
N LYS A 21 0.67 20.82 -2.00
CA LYS A 21 1.87 21.17 -2.76
C LYS A 21 2.33 20.04 -3.70
N VAL A 22 2.31 18.79 -3.23
CA VAL A 22 2.76 17.63 -4.01
C VAL A 22 1.87 17.41 -5.23
N PHE A 23 0.55 17.36 -5.04
CA PHE A 23 -0.39 17.06 -6.11
C PHE A 23 -0.82 18.29 -6.92
N SER A 24 -0.40 19.50 -6.50
CA SER A 24 -0.88 20.77 -7.07
C SER A 24 -2.42 20.88 -7.06
N LEU A 25 -3.05 20.39 -5.99
CA LEU A 25 -4.49 20.39 -5.79
C LEU A 25 -4.88 21.26 -4.60
N SER A 26 -6.06 21.87 -4.65
CA SER A 26 -6.57 22.67 -3.53
C SER A 26 -6.87 21.77 -2.31
N ILE A 27 -6.70 22.30 -1.10
CA ILE A 27 -7.07 21.61 0.15
C ILE A 27 -8.54 21.12 0.11
N PRO A 28 -9.54 21.93 -0.31
CA PRO A 28 -10.92 21.45 -0.46
C PRO A 28 -11.04 20.26 -1.42
N THR A 29 -10.31 20.25 -2.53
CA THR A 29 -10.29 19.14 -3.49
C THR A 29 -9.71 17.88 -2.86
N LEU A 30 -8.58 17.98 -2.18
CA LEU A 30 -7.94 16.83 -1.52
C LEU A 30 -8.82 16.26 -0.41
N MET A 31 -9.47 17.11 0.38
CA MET A 31 -10.42 16.66 1.39
C MET A 31 -11.62 15.94 0.76
N LYS A 32 -12.16 16.45 -0.36
CA LYS A 32 -13.21 15.74 -1.13
C LYS A 32 -12.72 14.37 -1.60
N TYR A 33 -11.51 14.31 -2.15
CA TYR A 33 -10.91 13.07 -2.65
C TYR A 33 -10.72 12.04 -1.54
N GLN A 34 -10.17 12.44 -0.39
CA GLN A 34 -10.05 11.57 0.77
C GLN A 34 -11.39 10.97 1.19
N ARG A 35 -12.44 11.79 1.33
CA ARG A 35 -13.76 11.32 1.76
C ARG A 35 -14.39 10.39 0.74
N SER A 36 -14.22 10.67 -0.55
CA SER A 36 -14.68 9.80 -1.63
C SER A 36 -13.95 8.45 -1.62
N PHE A 37 -12.62 8.47 -1.45
CA PHE A 37 -11.81 7.26 -1.32
C PHE A 37 -12.22 6.39 -0.13
N GLU A 38 -12.39 6.98 1.05
CA GLU A 38 -12.84 6.26 2.26
C GLU A 38 -14.21 5.62 2.07
N GLN A 39 -15.15 6.33 1.43
CA GLN A 39 -16.48 5.78 1.10
C GLN A 39 -16.37 4.62 0.10
N HIS A 40 -15.52 4.77 -0.92
CA HIS A 40 -15.29 3.75 -1.95
C HIS A 40 -14.75 2.45 -1.35
N VAL A 41 -13.65 2.54 -0.60
CA VAL A 41 -13.00 1.39 0.07
C VAL A 41 -13.98 0.65 0.99
N ASN A 42 -14.85 1.40 1.67
CA ASN A 42 -15.82 0.84 2.62
C ASN A 42 -17.13 0.37 1.99
N SER A 43 -17.35 0.62 0.69
CA SER A 43 -18.57 0.21 -0.01
C SER A 43 -18.70 -1.31 -0.10
N ASP A 44 -19.93 -1.81 -0.09
CA ASP A 44 -20.18 -3.26 -0.18
C ASP A 44 -19.68 -3.84 -1.51
N VAL A 45 -19.78 -3.07 -2.60
CA VAL A 45 -19.27 -3.48 -3.92
C VAL A 45 -17.79 -3.78 -3.87
N ILE A 46 -16.98 -2.87 -3.32
CA ILE A 46 -15.53 -3.03 -3.24
C ILE A 46 -15.15 -4.14 -2.26
N ARG A 47 -15.82 -4.21 -1.10
CA ARG A 47 -15.56 -5.27 -0.12
C ARG A 47 -15.90 -6.66 -0.64
N ASN A 48 -17.00 -6.80 -1.37
CA ASN A 48 -17.40 -8.08 -1.97
C ASN A 48 -16.42 -8.49 -3.06
N TYR A 49 -16.01 -7.56 -3.93
CA TYR A 49 -15.02 -7.87 -4.96
C TYR A 49 -13.67 -8.26 -4.35
N LEU A 50 -13.21 -7.51 -3.34
CA LEU A 50 -12.01 -7.84 -2.58
C LEU A 50 -12.07 -9.26 -2.01
N SER A 51 -13.18 -9.64 -1.38
CA SER A 51 -13.36 -11.00 -0.81
C SER A 51 -13.12 -12.09 -1.85
N ILE A 52 -13.64 -11.92 -3.07
CA ILE A 52 -13.45 -12.87 -4.17
C ILE A 52 -11.98 -12.92 -4.61
N VAL A 53 -11.34 -11.76 -4.74
CA VAL A 53 -9.94 -11.63 -5.17
C VAL A 53 -8.98 -12.26 -4.15
N THR A 54 -9.28 -12.14 -2.85
CA THR A 54 -8.39 -12.59 -1.77
C THR A 54 -8.66 -14.02 -1.30
N GLU A 55 -9.81 -14.61 -1.61
CA GLU A 55 -10.17 -15.97 -1.16
C GLU A 55 -9.09 -17.03 -1.47
N PRO A 56 -8.46 -17.05 -2.67
CA PRO A 56 -7.40 -18.02 -2.98
C PRO A 56 -6.15 -17.91 -2.09
N PHE A 57 -5.99 -16.80 -1.36
CA PHE A 57 -4.80 -16.48 -0.57
C PHE A 57 -5.12 -16.31 0.91
N LYS A 58 -6.30 -16.72 1.38
CA LYS A 58 -6.76 -16.49 2.77
C LYS A 58 -5.78 -16.99 3.84
N ASP A 59 -5.04 -18.05 3.54
CA ASP A 59 -4.06 -18.65 4.45
C ASP A 59 -2.79 -17.78 4.57
N ILE A 60 -2.46 -17.01 3.52
CA ILE A 60 -1.37 -16.03 3.50
C ILE A 60 -1.74 -14.79 4.34
N TYR A 61 -3.02 -14.42 4.38
CA TYR A 61 -3.54 -13.25 5.12
C TYR A 61 -4.08 -13.58 6.52
N THR A 62 -3.61 -14.65 7.17
CA THR A 62 -4.30 -15.22 8.33
C THR A 62 -4.54 -14.18 9.44
N ASN A 63 -3.59 -13.25 9.64
CA ASN A 63 -3.68 -12.19 10.65
C ASN A 63 -3.67 -10.74 10.12
N SER A 64 -3.67 -10.55 8.79
CA SER A 64 -3.57 -9.21 8.19
C SER A 64 -4.94 -8.55 8.01
N ASN A 65 -4.99 -7.25 8.28
CA ASN A 65 -6.08 -6.37 7.84
C ASN A 65 -5.92 -6.13 6.33
N VAL A 66 -7.02 -6.24 5.58
CA VAL A 66 -6.99 -6.03 4.12
C VAL A 66 -8.11 -5.08 3.69
N CYS A 67 -7.75 -4.11 2.87
CA CYS A 67 -8.64 -3.20 2.15
C CYS A 67 -8.41 -3.33 0.63
N GLY A 68 -9.42 -2.93 -0.13
CA GLY A 68 -9.38 -2.92 -1.59
C GLY A 68 -9.85 -1.58 -2.09
N PHE A 69 -9.36 -1.18 -3.26
CA PHE A 69 -9.80 0.02 -3.95
C PHE A 69 -9.73 -0.19 -5.47
N SER A 70 -10.42 0.67 -6.22
CA SER A 70 -10.49 0.60 -7.69
C SER A 70 -10.43 2.03 -8.20
N PRO A 71 -9.22 2.58 -8.44
CA PRO A 71 -9.03 3.98 -8.78
C PRO A 71 -9.54 4.35 -10.17
N VAL A 72 -9.61 3.42 -11.13
CA VAL A 72 -9.89 3.76 -12.53
C VAL A 72 -11.26 4.45 -12.67
N GLY A 73 -11.24 5.64 -13.26
CA GLY A 73 -12.44 6.46 -13.50
C GLY A 73 -12.92 7.25 -12.27
N GLN A 74 -12.14 7.25 -11.18
CA GLN A 74 -12.42 8.05 -10.00
C GLN A 74 -11.70 9.41 -10.08
N GLU A 75 -12.31 10.47 -9.56
CA GLU A 75 -11.66 11.80 -9.56
C GLU A 75 -10.31 11.79 -8.80
N TRP A 76 -10.17 10.92 -7.81
CA TRP A 76 -8.99 10.79 -6.96
C TRP A 76 -7.92 9.84 -7.52
N GLU A 77 -8.14 9.24 -8.70
CA GLU A 77 -7.20 8.32 -9.37
C GLU A 77 -5.78 8.88 -9.48
N VAL A 78 -5.67 10.19 -9.76
CA VAL A 78 -4.41 10.92 -9.94
C VAL A 78 -3.50 10.95 -8.70
N CYS A 79 -4.04 10.60 -7.53
CA CYS A 79 -3.28 10.56 -6.28
C CYS A 79 -2.62 9.19 -6.02
N PHE A 80 -2.78 8.22 -6.92
CA PHE A 80 -2.28 6.86 -6.76
C PHE A 80 -1.31 6.48 -7.90
N PRO A 81 -0.28 5.67 -7.61
CA PRO A 81 0.62 5.21 -8.65
C PRO A 81 -0.09 4.24 -9.60
N ALA A 82 0.11 4.43 -10.91
CA ALA A 82 -0.51 3.61 -11.96
C ALA A 82 -0.03 2.15 -11.98
N THR A 83 1.07 1.85 -11.29
CA THR A 83 1.77 0.56 -11.35
C THR A 83 1.79 -0.21 -10.05
N SER A 84 1.22 0.30 -8.96
CA SER A 84 1.24 -0.39 -7.65
C SER A 84 0.01 -1.27 -7.47
N PRO A 85 0.12 -2.61 -7.60
CA PRO A 85 -1.01 -3.51 -7.45
C PRO A 85 -1.42 -3.71 -5.99
N ILE A 86 -0.48 -3.53 -5.07
CA ILE A 86 -0.64 -3.76 -3.65
C ILE A 86 0.33 -2.85 -2.88
N SER A 87 0.04 -2.56 -1.62
CA SER A 87 0.93 -1.82 -0.70
C SER A 87 0.47 -2.00 0.75
N VAL A 88 1.40 -2.00 1.71
CA VAL A 88 1.08 -1.81 3.13
C VAL A 88 0.86 -0.34 3.45
N ASN A 89 -0.17 -0.06 4.23
CA ASN A 89 -0.54 1.28 4.70
C ASN A 89 -0.85 1.24 6.20
N VAL A 90 -0.89 2.41 6.83
CA VAL A 90 -1.21 2.56 8.25
C VAL A 90 -2.44 3.45 8.42
N SER A 91 -3.44 2.96 9.15
CA SER A 91 -4.66 3.73 9.45
C SER A 91 -4.38 4.88 10.42
N SER A 92 -5.31 5.83 10.55
CA SER A 92 -5.24 6.93 11.53
C SER A 92 -5.10 6.46 12.99
N CYS A 93 -5.51 5.22 13.29
CA CYS A 93 -5.36 4.62 14.62
C CYS A 93 -4.06 3.83 14.78
N GLY A 94 -3.14 3.89 13.81
CA GLY A 94 -1.86 3.17 13.85
C GLY A 94 -1.94 1.69 13.47
N ASN A 95 -3.10 1.18 13.02
CA ASN A 95 -3.21 -0.22 12.60
C ASN A 95 -2.68 -0.38 11.17
N PRO A 96 -1.70 -1.28 10.93
CA PRO A 96 -1.26 -1.61 9.58
C PRO A 96 -2.32 -2.43 8.86
N TYR A 97 -2.40 -2.23 7.54
CA TYR A 97 -3.26 -2.99 6.64
C TYR A 97 -2.67 -3.07 5.24
N ILE A 98 -3.00 -4.12 4.51
CA ILE A 98 -2.69 -4.29 3.09
C ILE A 98 -3.79 -3.60 2.28
N LEU A 99 -3.40 -2.74 1.34
CA LEU A 99 -4.30 -2.10 0.38
C LEU A 99 -4.08 -2.70 -1.00
N ILE A 100 -5.13 -3.31 -1.56
CA ILE A 100 -5.10 -3.99 -2.87
C ILE A 100 -5.78 -3.12 -3.94
N ASN A 101 -5.06 -2.83 -5.02
CA ASN A 101 -5.64 -2.20 -6.20
C ASN A 101 -6.36 -3.27 -7.04
N LEU A 102 -7.69 -3.24 -7.02
CA LEU A 102 -8.56 -4.20 -7.68
C LEU A 102 -8.61 -4.04 -9.21
N ASN A 103 -8.04 -2.97 -9.76
CA ASN A 103 -7.83 -2.83 -11.21
C ASN A 103 -6.51 -3.48 -11.68
N LEU A 104 -5.55 -3.73 -10.78
CA LEU A 104 -4.22 -4.23 -11.14
C LEU A 104 -3.95 -5.64 -10.60
N PHE A 105 -4.13 -5.86 -9.29
CA PHE A 105 -3.78 -7.12 -8.64
C PHE A 105 -4.46 -8.36 -9.26
N PRO A 106 -5.76 -8.33 -9.63
CA PRO A 106 -6.42 -9.47 -10.29
C PRO A 106 -5.95 -9.73 -11.72
N ASN A 107 -5.17 -8.82 -12.31
CA ASN A 107 -4.62 -8.96 -13.66
C ASN A 107 -3.17 -9.48 -13.66
N LEU A 108 -2.52 -9.52 -12.49
CA LEU A 108 -1.20 -10.13 -12.36
C LEU A 108 -1.26 -11.65 -12.56
N PRO A 109 -0.21 -12.28 -13.10
CA PRO A 109 -0.05 -13.73 -13.04
C PRO A 109 -0.18 -14.24 -11.59
N PHE A 110 -0.75 -15.42 -11.40
CA PHE A 110 -0.99 -15.97 -10.05
C PHE A 110 0.29 -16.03 -9.19
N ASN A 111 1.42 -16.37 -9.80
CA ASN A 111 2.71 -16.38 -9.11
C ASN A 111 3.16 -14.99 -8.67
N GLU A 112 3.01 -13.97 -9.53
CA GLU A 112 3.35 -12.59 -9.19
C GLU A 112 2.46 -12.07 -8.04
N ARG A 113 1.18 -12.47 -7.98
CA ARG A 113 0.32 -12.16 -6.82
C ARG A 113 0.90 -12.72 -5.53
N ILE A 114 1.40 -13.95 -5.54
CA ILE A 114 2.01 -14.55 -4.35
C ILE A 114 3.31 -13.82 -3.98
N LEU A 115 4.13 -13.45 -4.96
CA LEU A 115 5.36 -12.70 -4.74
C LEU A 115 5.06 -11.33 -4.12
N SER A 116 4.12 -10.57 -4.69
CA SER A 116 3.70 -9.29 -4.15
C SER A 116 3.13 -9.43 -2.73
N LEU A 117 2.42 -10.52 -2.43
CA LEU A 117 1.96 -10.78 -1.06
C LEU A 117 3.08 -11.13 -0.09
N GLY A 118 4.06 -11.91 -0.55
CA GLY A 118 5.27 -12.19 0.21
C GLY A 118 6.02 -10.90 0.54
N HIS A 119 6.14 -10.00 -0.43
CA HIS A 119 6.73 -8.68 -0.27
C HIS A 119 6.01 -7.86 0.81
N GLU A 120 4.69 -7.68 0.70
CA GLU A 120 3.93 -6.93 1.70
C GLU A 120 3.95 -7.57 3.10
N ASN A 121 4.03 -8.89 3.19
CA ASN A 121 4.18 -9.57 4.48
C ASN A 121 5.51 -9.26 5.18
N VAL A 122 6.57 -8.95 4.42
CA VAL A 122 7.83 -8.44 4.99
C VAL A 122 7.60 -7.08 5.64
N HIS A 123 6.88 -6.17 4.98
CA HIS A 123 6.54 -4.87 5.56
C HIS A 123 5.68 -4.98 6.81
N LEU A 124 4.66 -5.84 6.80
CA LEU A 124 3.86 -6.11 8.00
C LEU A 124 4.74 -6.59 9.16
N LYS A 125 5.65 -7.53 8.91
CA LYS A 125 6.58 -8.02 9.91
C LYS A 125 7.53 -6.92 10.42
N GLN A 126 8.08 -6.10 9.53
CA GLN A 126 8.92 -4.96 9.90
C GLN A 126 8.18 -3.97 10.81
N MET A 127 6.88 -3.75 10.57
CA MET A 127 6.03 -2.91 11.44
C MET A 127 5.70 -3.58 12.78
N GLU A 128 5.37 -4.86 12.78
CA GLU A 128 5.12 -5.64 14.00
C GLU A 128 6.35 -5.68 14.93
N GLU A 129 7.55 -5.73 14.35
CA GLU A 129 8.82 -5.66 15.06
C GLU A 129 9.21 -4.23 15.49
N GLY A 130 8.45 -3.21 15.08
CA GLY A 130 8.73 -1.80 15.36
C GLY A 130 9.95 -1.24 14.62
N ARG A 131 10.49 -1.98 13.64
CA ARG A 131 11.62 -1.56 12.80
C ARG A 131 11.18 -0.53 11.76
N LEU A 132 9.98 -0.68 11.21
CA LEU A 132 9.37 0.27 10.28
C LEU A 132 8.19 0.96 10.96
N ILE A 133 8.22 2.28 11.05
CA ILE A 133 7.11 3.10 11.56
C ILE A 133 6.71 4.07 10.47
N ILE A 134 5.47 3.97 9.99
CA ILE A 134 4.88 4.89 9.01
C ILE A 134 3.72 5.62 9.67
N ASN A 135 3.76 6.95 9.69
CA ASN A 135 2.69 7.79 10.21
C ASN A 135 2.60 9.09 9.43
N GLY A 136 1.66 9.17 8.48
CA GLY A 136 1.46 10.36 7.67
C GLY A 136 2.70 10.69 6.84
N SER A 137 3.28 11.87 7.07
CA SER A 137 4.54 12.31 6.47
C SER A 137 5.79 11.75 7.17
N LYS A 138 5.65 11.09 8.31
CA LYS A 138 6.78 10.58 9.10
C LYS A 138 7.05 9.11 8.82
N VAL A 139 8.29 8.79 8.47
CA VAL A 139 8.77 7.40 8.32
C VAL A 139 10.05 7.20 9.10
N LEU A 140 10.04 6.22 10.02
CA LEU A 140 11.23 5.79 10.74
C LEU A 140 11.63 4.37 10.32
N TRP A 141 12.93 4.15 10.13
CA TRP A 141 13.53 2.85 9.89
C TRP A 141 14.64 2.58 10.89
N GLU A 142 14.47 1.56 11.71
CA GLU A 142 15.41 1.17 12.77
C GLU A 142 15.79 2.34 13.71
N GLY A 143 14.85 3.26 13.90
CA GLY A 143 15.00 4.45 14.75
C GLY A 143 15.45 5.72 14.00
N ASP A 144 15.98 5.59 12.79
CA ASP A 144 16.42 6.71 11.96
C ASP A 144 15.25 7.35 11.19
N ASP A 145 15.29 8.66 10.98
CA ASP A 145 14.29 9.39 10.21
C ASP A 145 14.58 9.32 8.69
N TRP A 146 13.63 8.76 7.94
CA TRP A 146 13.68 8.60 6.49
C TRP A 146 12.57 9.38 5.76
N SER A 147 11.83 10.23 6.48
CA SER A 147 10.63 10.90 6.00
C SER A 147 10.85 11.67 4.70
N GLU A 148 11.90 12.50 4.62
CA GLU A 148 12.19 13.31 3.41
C GLU A 148 12.49 12.44 2.19
N ARG A 149 13.31 11.40 2.36
CA ARG A 149 13.67 10.47 1.28
C ARG A 149 12.47 9.67 0.81
N TYR A 150 11.64 9.21 1.74
CA TYR A 150 10.40 8.52 1.44
C TYR A 150 9.44 9.41 0.64
N ILE A 151 9.25 10.65 1.05
CA ILE A 151 8.41 11.62 0.36
C ILE A 151 8.92 11.88 -1.05
N GLU A 152 10.23 12.09 -1.24
CA GLU A 152 10.82 12.27 -2.57
C GLU A 152 10.57 11.05 -3.46
N ALA A 153 10.82 9.84 -2.92
CA ALA A 153 10.60 8.59 -3.64
C ALA A 153 9.13 8.40 -4.03
N GLN A 154 8.19 8.64 -3.10
CA GLN A 154 6.75 8.57 -3.35
C GLN A 154 6.32 9.58 -4.41
N LYS A 155 6.83 10.81 -4.37
CA LYS A 155 6.52 11.82 -5.38
C LYS A 155 6.92 11.36 -6.78
N LYS A 156 8.15 10.85 -6.95
CA LYS A 156 8.61 10.33 -8.25
C LYS A 156 7.83 9.10 -8.68
N LEU A 157 7.49 8.22 -7.75
CA LEU A 157 6.67 7.04 -8.01
C LEU A 157 5.28 7.41 -8.53
N VAL A 158 4.59 8.35 -7.87
CA VAL A 158 3.20 8.69 -8.20
C VAL A 158 3.11 9.61 -9.42
N LEU A 159 3.94 10.67 -9.46
CA LEU A 159 3.83 11.69 -10.50
C LEU A 159 4.60 11.35 -11.79
N GLU A 160 5.69 10.59 -11.67
CA GLU A 160 6.60 10.29 -12.78
C GLU A 160 6.64 8.79 -13.12
N ASN A 161 5.94 7.94 -12.35
CA ASN A 161 5.98 6.47 -12.48
C ASN A 161 7.41 5.90 -12.42
N HIS A 162 8.27 6.53 -11.62
CA HIS A 162 9.70 6.17 -11.51
C HIS A 162 10.01 5.48 -10.17
N GLN A 163 10.28 4.18 -10.22
CA GLN A 163 10.37 3.34 -9.00
C GLN A 163 11.76 3.28 -8.36
N GLU A 164 12.84 3.69 -9.04
CA GLU A 164 14.22 3.40 -8.58
C GLU A 164 14.52 3.93 -7.17
N LEU A 165 14.13 5.17 -6.87
CA LEU A 165 14.34 5.75 -5.54
C LEU A 165 13.53 5.03 -4.46
N TYR A 166 12.31 4.61 -4.82
CA TYR A 166 11.43 3.90 -3.91
C TYR A 166 12.03 2.54 -3.56
N ARG A 167 12.46 1.77 -4.57
CA ARG A 167 13.07 0.45 -4.36
C ARG A 167 14.41 0.50 -3.63
N ALA A 168 15.06 1.65 -3.58
CA ALA A 168 16.32 1.85 -2.84
C ALA A 168 16.13 2.14 -1.35
N LEU A 169 14.88 2.31 -0.88
CA LEU A 169 14.59 2.48 0.54
C LEU A 169 14.94 1.19 1.31
N PRO A 170 15.49 1.27 2.53
CA PRO A 170 16.09 0.11 3.19
C PRO A 170 15.08 -1.01 3.49
N TRP A 171 13.84 -0.66 3.84
CA TRP A 171 12.77 -1.65 4.04
C TRP A 171 12.32 -2.32 2.74
N GLU A 172 12.31 -1.58 1.63
CA GLU A 172 12.01 -2.09 0.29
C GLU A 172 13.11 -3.04 -0.18
N VAL A 173 14.39 -2.71 0.06
CA VAL A 173 15.53 -3.59 -0.25
C VAL A 173 15.39 -4.95 0.44
N GLU A 174 15.01 -4.97 1.73
CA GLU A 174 14.77 -6.23 2.45
C GLU A 174 13.58 -7.00 1.86
N ALA A 175 12.49 -6.32 1.52
CA ALA A 175 11.29 -6.93 0.96
C ALA A 175 11.55 -7.52 -0.45
N TYR A 176 12.27 -6.81 -1.33
CA TYR A 176 12.67 -7.31 -2.64
C TYR A 176 13.66 -8.48 -2.54
N ALA A 177 14.61 -8.44 -1.61
CA ALA A 177 15.51 -9.57 -1.39
C ALA A 177 14.76 -10.85 -0.93
N PHE A 178 13.66 -10.70 -0.19
CA PHE A 178 12.77 -11.82 0.14
C PHE A 178 11.96 -12.30 -1.06
N GLU A 179 11.45 -11.37 -1.88
CA GLU A 179 10.76 -11.70 -3.13
C GLU A 179 11.64 -12.54 -4.08
N GLU A 180 12.92 -12.16 -4.23
CA GLU A 180 13.90 -12.92 -5.03
C GLU A 180 14.08 -14.34 -4.50
N LYS A 181 14.22 -14.52 -3.18
CA LYS A 181 14.31 -15.86 -2.57
C LYS A 181 13.08 -16.72 -2.83
N LEU A 182 11.87 -16.13 -2.78
CA LEU A 182 10.63 -16.85 -3.10
C LEU A 182 10.59 -17.28 -4.57
N ARG A 183 11.13 -16.45 -5.47
CA ARG A 183 11.26 -16.74 -6.89
C ARG A 183 12.17 -17.95 -7.12
N ASP A 184 13.30 -18.01 -6.42
CA ASP A 184 14.27 -19.10 -6.50
C ASP A 184 13.76 -20.43 -5.94
N LEU A 185 13.09 -20.41 -4.77
CA LEU A 185 12.51 -21.61 -4.16
C LEU A 185 11.47 -22.29 -5.06
N ARG A 186 10.76 -21.50 -5.88
CA ARG A 186 9.78 -22.01 -6.85
C ARG A 186 10.44 -22.51 -8.14
N GLY A 187 11.56 -21.90 -8.55
CA GLY A 187 12.40 -22.41 -9.65
C GLY A 187 12.92 -23.83 -9.39
N LEU A 188 13.01 -24.22 -8.12
CA LEU A 188 13.39 -25.57 -7.67
C LEU A 188 12.22 -26.58 -7.58
N GLY A 189 11.01 -26.22 -8.01
CA GLY A 189 9.87 -27.15 -8.08
C GLY A 189 9.25 -27.54 -6.73
N LEU A 190 9.57 -26.83 -5.65
CA LEU A 190 8.94 -27.04 -4.35
C LEU A 190 7.50 -26.50 -4.37
N LYS A 191 6.53 -27.40 -4.22
CA LYS A 191 5.13 -27.05 -3.97
C LYS A 191 5.02 -26.56 -2.53
N ILE A 192 4.76 -25.26 -2.36
CA ILE A 192 4.26 -24.67 -1.11
C ILE A 192 2.74 -24.84 -1.10
#